data_AF-M0MH95-F1
#
_entry.id   AF-M0MH95-F1
#
_cell.length_a   1.000
_cell.length_b   1.000
_cell.length_c   1.000
_cell.angle_alpha   90.00
_cell.angle_beta   90.00
_cell.angle_gamma   90.00
#
_symmetry.space_group_name_H-M   'P 1'
#
loop_
_entity.id
_entity.type
_entity.pdbx_description
1 polymer ?
#
loop_
_entity_poly.entity_id
_entity_poly.type
_entity_poly.pdbx_seq_one_letter_code
_entity_poly.pdbx_strand_id
1 'polypeptide(L)'
;MSPDSGSDNATERRKAGPRTAEKVGVERWIEGVFFGCAEVAVLGLPALFSLLDASANAEVKIAAIVALSTAVIAIGTIRTGWTRLSWPPLTPRLLLARAVIHNLLVLVAAYGGATIDLFSGSALGSAVFAVIVAAGTVWVFPQIADRVSVLPPWWQWGQ
;
A
#
# COMPACT_ATOMS: atom_id res chain seq x y z
N MET A 1 40.39 5.42 -36.38
CA MET A 1 39.94 6.61 -35.63
C MET A 1 38.44 6.64 -35.76
N SER A 2 37.72 5.98 -34.85
CA SER A 2 36.26 5.88 -34.92
C SER A 2 35.65 7.17 -34.35
N PRO A 3 34.61 7.75 -34.96
CA PRO A 3 33.99 8.96 -34.45
C PRO A 3 33.24 8.65 -33.15
N ASP A 4 33.56 9.37 -32.09
CA ASP A 4 32.69 9.50 -30.91
C ASP A 4 31.38 10.14 -31.36
N SER A 5 30.38 9.33 -31.72
CA SER A 5 28.99 9.78 -31.79
C SER A 5 28.43 9.83 -30.37
N GLY A 6 29.01 10.71 -29.54
CA GLY A 6 28.46 11.03 -28.23
C GLY A 6 27.08 11.63 -28.44
N SER A 7 26.03 10.93 -28.03
CA SER A 7 24.73 11.54 -27.87
C SER A 7 24.90 12.66 -26.84
N ASP A 8 24.85 13.89 -27.35
CA ASP A 8 25.02 15.06 -26.52
C ASP A 8 23.92 15.03 -25.44
N ASN A 9 24.31 14.88 -24.17
CA ASN A 9 23.38 14.76 -23.04
C ASN A 9 22.36 15.93 -23.02
N ALA A 10 22.77 17.08 -23.55
CA ALA A 10 21.90 18.24 -23.75
C ALA A 10 20.78 18.01 -24.77
N THR A 11 21.04 17.21 -25.81
CA THR A 11 20.05 16.83 -26.82
C THR A 11 19.12 15.72 -26.32
N GLU A 12 19.64 14.77 -25.54
CA GLU A 12 18.80 13.76 -24.86
C GLU A 12 17.83 14.41 -23.87
N ARG A 13 18.29 15.39 -23.07
CA ARG A 13 17.42 16.17 -22.17
C ARG A 13 16.34 17.00 -22.88
N ARG A 14 16.54 17.40 -24.13
CA ARG A 14 15.53 18.12 -24.94
C ARG A 14 14.52 17.18 -25.60
N LYS A 15 14.93 15.95 -25.93
CA LYS A 15 14.05 14.89 -26.47
C LYS A 15 13.27 14.16 -25.38
N ALA A 16 13.82 14.12 -24.18
CA ALA A 16 13.16 13.77 -22.94
C ALA A 16 12.05 14.80 -22.68
N GLY A 17 10.89 14.60 -23.30
CA GLY A 17 9.74 15.51 -23.18
C GLY A 17 9.22 15.66 -21.74
N PRO A 18 8.07 16.30 -21.54
CA PRO A 18 7.49 16.56 -20.21
C PRO A 18 7.34 15.32 -19.31
N ARG A 19 7.33 14.11 -19.90
CA ARG A 19 7.24 12.82 -19.20
C ARG A 19 8.50 12.39 -18.43
N THR A 20 9.62 13.04 -18.69
CA THR A 20 10.94 12.76 -18.08
C THR A 20 11.36 13.86 -17.12
N ALA A 21 10.55 14.92 -16.96
CA ALA A 21 10.71 15.87 -15.89
C ALA A 21 10.47 15.18 -14.55
N GLU A 22 11.29 15.48 -13.54
CA GLU A 22 11.09 14.96 -12.20
C GLU A 22 9.76 15.47 -11.64
N LYS A 23 8.89 14.54 -11.25
CA LYS A 23 7.59 14.87 -10.65
C LYS A 23 7.80 15.43 -9.26
N VAL A 24 7.14 16.55 -8.97
CA VAL A 24 7.26 17.25 -7.67
C VAL A 24 5.89 17.53 -7.05
N GLY A 25 5.86 17.70 -5.73
CA GLY A 25 4.66 18.07 -4.99
C GLY A 25 3.50 17.10 -5.18
N VAL A 26 2.35 17.62 -5.63
CA VAL A 26 1.09 16.87 -5.77
C VAL A 26 1.17 15.79 -6.86
N GLU A 27 1.89 16.02 -7.96
CA GLU A 27 2.02 15.02 -9.03
C GLU A 27 2.71 13.75 -8.54
N ARG A 28 3.79 13.93 -7.79
CA ARG A 28 4.50 12.82 -7.11
C ARG A 28 3.61 12.13 -6.08
N TRP A 29 2.72 12.87 -5.43
CA TRP A 29 1.76 12.31 -4.47
C TRP A 29 0.70 11.46 -5.12
N ILE A 30 0.10 11.93 -6.21
CA ILE A 30 -0.86 11.14 -7.00
C ILE A 30 -0.20 9.86 -7.51
N GLU A 31 1.05 9.94 -7.99
CA GLU A 31 1.80 8.75 -8.40
C GLU A 31 2.04 7.79 -7.23
N GLY A 32 2.40 8.30 -6.05
CA GLY A 32 2.54 7.50 -4.83
C GLY A 32 1.24 6.78 -4.44
N VAL A 33 0.11 7.49 -4.51
CA VAL A 33 -1.24 6.95 -4.26
C VAL A 33 -1.60 5.89 -5.31
N PHE A 34 -1.30 6.13 -6.58
CA PHE A 34 -1.55 5.15 -7.65
C PHE A 34 -0.77 3.85 -7.43
N PHE A 35 0.52 3.94 -7.11
CA PHE A 35 1.32 2.75 -6.79
C PHE A 35 0.91 2.11 -5.46
N GLY A 36 0.40 2.90 -4.50
CA GLY A 36 -0.21 2.38 -3.27
C GLY A 36 -1.46 1.56 -3.58
N CYS A 37 -2.33 2.06 -4.47
CA CYS A 37 -3.52 1.37 -4.95
C CYS A 37 -3.17 0.02 -5.60
N ALA A 38 -2.23 0.03 -6.55
CA ALA A 38 -1.78 -1.19 -7.21
C ALA A 38 -1.24 -2.22 -6.21
N GLU A 39 -0.43 -1.79 -5.24
CA GLU A 39 0.11 -2.66 -4.20
C GLU A 39 -1.00 -3.29 -3.35
N VAL A 40 -1.88 -2.47 -2.76
CA VAL A 40 -2.93 -2.94 -1.86
C VAL A 40 -3.92 -3.84 -2.61
N ALA A 41 -4.32 -3.45 -3.83
CA ALA A 41 -5.26 -4.21 -4.63
C ALA A 41 -4.69 -5.57 -5.03
N VAL A 42 -3.47 -5.61 -5.59
CA VAL A 42 -2.86 -6.86 -6.07
C VAL A 42 -2.53 -7.79 -4.90
N LEU A 43 -1.91 -7.28 -3.84
CA LEU A 43 -1.51 -8.10 -2.71
C LEU A 43 -2.68 -8.48 -1.81
N GLY A 44 -3.72 -7.67 -1.74
CA GLY A 44 -4.96 -7.92 -0.99
C GLY A 44 -6.01 -8.74 -1.75
N LEU A 45 -5.75 -9.14 -2.99
CA LEU A 45 -6.70 -9.91 -3.82
C LEU A 45 -7.34 -11.10 -3.08
N PRO A 46 -6.58 -11.98 -2.38
CA PRO A 46 -7.18 -13.12 -1.68
C PRO A 46 -8.25 -12.71 -0.66
N ALA A 47 -7.97 -11.68 0.16
CA ALA A 47 -8.94 -11.13 1.10
C ALA A 47 -10.14 -10.55 0.35
N LEU A 48 -9.93 -9.76 -0.69
CA LEU A 48 -11.03 -9.17 -1.49
C LEU A 48 -11.94 -10.26 -2.09
N PHE A 49 -11.36 -11.34 -2.61
CA PHE A 49 -12.13 -12.49 -3.11
C PHE A 49 -12.97 -13.14 -2.01
N SER A 50 -12.40 -13.31 -0.81
CA SER A 50 -13.14 -13.90 0.31
C SER A 50 -14.32 -13.06 0.78
N LEU A 51 -14.28 -11.73 0.58
CA LEU A 51 -15.37 -10.82 0.96
C LEU A 51 -16.55 -10.82 -0.02
N LEU A 52 -16.42 -11.44 -1.21
CA LEU A 52 -17.48 -11.42 -2.23
C LEU A 52 -18.78 -12.08 -1.75
N ASP A 53 -18.67 -13.14 -0.94
CA ASP A 53 -19.78 -13.93 -0.41
C ASP A 53 -20.04 -13.67 1.09
N ALA A 54 -19.65 -12.49 1.58
CA ALA A 54 -19.88 -12.14 2.97
C ALA A 54 -21.39 -11.99 3.27
N SER A 55 -21.85 -12.61 4.36
CA SER A 55 -23.26 -12.62 4.78
C SER A 55 -23.78 -11.21 5.14
N ALA A 56 -22.98 -10.41 5.85
CA ALA A 56 -23.22 -9.00 6.13
C ALA A 56 -22.65 -8.12 4.99
N ASN A 57 -23.24 -8.26 3.81
CA ASN A 57 -22.62 -7.82 2.56
C ASN A 57 -22.36 -6.30 2.50
N ALA A 58 -23.32 -5.49 2.93
CA ALA A 58 -23.21 -4.03 2.85
C ALA A 58 -22.18 -3.49 3.86
N GLU A 59 -22.27 -3.95 5.11
CA GLU A 59 -21.45 -3.51 6.23
C GLU A 59 -19.98 -3.86 6.01
N VAL A 60 -19.71 -5.09 5.57
CA VAL A 60 -18.36 -5.57 5.24
C VAL A 60 -17.76 -4.78 4.08
N LYS A 61 -18.54 -4.51 3.02
CA LYS A 61 -18.04 -3.79 1.84
C LYS A 61 -17.75 -2.32 2.12
N ILE A 62 -18.60 -1.65 2.90
CA ILE A 62 -18.36 -0.25 3.30
C ILE A 62 -17.06 -0.16 4.10
N ALA A 63 -16.90 -1.01 5.12
CA ALA A 63 -15.69 -1.04 5.94
C ALA A 63 -14.44 -1.36 5.11
N ALA A 64 -14.53 -2.33 4.19
CA ALA A 64 -13.43 -2.68 3.29
C ALA A 64 -13.03 -1.51 2.36
N ILE A 65 -14.00 -0.83 1.73
CA ILE A 65 -13.73 0.31 0.84
C ILE A 65 -13.04 1.45 1.60
N VAL A 66 -13.49 1.75 2.81
CA VAL A 66 -12.87 2.76 3.67
C VAL A 66 -11.43 2.37 4.00
N ALA A 67 -11.21 1.13 4.46
CA ALA A 67 -9.89 0.64 4.81
C ALA A 67 -8.91 0.68 3.64
N LEU A 68 -9.34 0.21 2.45
CA LEU A 68 -8.55 0.25 1.22
C LEU A 68 -8.17 1.69 0.85
N SER A 69 -9.16 2.58 0.82
CA SER A 69 -8.95 3.99 0.46
C SER A 69 -7.99 4.68 1.42
N THR A 70 -8.15 4.47 2.73
CA THR A 70 -7.25 4.99 3.76
C THR A 70 -5.84 4.43 3.62
N ALA A 71 -5.69 3.11 3.43
CA ALA A 71 -4.38 2.48 3.27
C ALA A 71 -3.64 3.04 2.04
N VAL A 72 -4.33 3.15 0.91
CA VAL A 72 -3.78 3.67 -0.34
C VAL A 72 -3.30 5.11 -0.21
N ILE A 73 -4.11 5.98 0.40
CA ILE A 73 -3.74 7.37 0.67
C ILE A 73 -2.56 7.45 1.64
N ALA A 74 -2.57 6.66 2.71
CA ALA A 74 -1.51 6.66 3.71
C ALA A 74 -0.17 6.19 3.11
N ILE A 75 -0.18 5.11 2.32
CA ILE A 75 1.00 4.59 1.62
C ILE A 75 1.54 5.64 0.64
N GLY A 76 0.67 6.25 -0.18
CA GLY A 76 1.06 7.30 -1.11
C GLY A 76 1.71 8.49 -0.41
N THR A 77 1.15 8.90 0.73
CA THR A 77 1.65 10.01 1.56
C THR A 77 3.01 9.71 2.20
N ILE A 78 3.25 8.47 2.62
CA ILE A 78 4.56 8.06 3.14
C ILE A 78 5.59 8.01 2.00
N ARG A 79 5.22 7.47 0.83
CA ARG A 79 6.11 7.34 -0.34
C ARG A 79 6.61 8.67 -0.90
N THR A 80 5.83 9.75 -0.76
CA THR A 80 6.26 11.08 -1.21
C THR A 80 7.22 11.78 -0.26
N GLY A 81 7.47 11.23 0.93
CA GLY A 81 8.31 11.88 1.93
C GLY A 81 7.64 13.05 2.64
N TRP A 82 6.30 13.17 2.58
CA TRP A 82 5.56 14.15 3.39
C TRP A 82 5.53 13.78 4.88
N THR A 83 5.95 12.56 5.21
CA THR A 83 6.07 12.08 6.58
C THR A 83 7.52 11.74 6.90
N ARG A 84 7.85 11.57 8.18
CA ARG A 84 9.16 11.08 8.62
C ARG A 84 9.36 9.58 8.37
N LEU A 85 8.28 8.86 8.04
CA LEU A 85 8.34 7.44 7.74
C LEU A 85 8.86 7.23 6.32
N SER A 86 9.59 6.13 6.13
CA SER A 86 10.01 5.68 4.81
C SER A 86 9.31 4.37 4.50
N TRP A 87 8.60 4.31 3.37
CA TRP A 87 7.97 3.07 2.94
C TRP A 87 9.05 2.07 2.49
N PRO A 88 9.09 0.85 3.05
CA PRO A 88 10.19 -0.08 2.78
C PRO A 88 10.34 -0.44 1.29
N PRO A 89 11.54 -0.71 0.78
CA PRO A 89 11.73 -1.14 -0.61
C PRO A 89 11.07 -2.50 -0.87
N LEU A 90 10.83 -2.82 -2.15
CA LEU A 90 10.31 -4.12 -2.55
C LEU A 90 11.45 -5.14 -2.66
N THR A 91 11.53 -6.03 -1.68
CA THR A 91 12.35 -7.26 -1.74
C THR A 91 11.43 -8.48 -1.68
N PRO A 92 11.82 -9.68 -2.17
CA PRO A 92 10.94 -10.85 -2.17
C PRO A 92 10.36 -11.21 -0.79
N ARG A 93 11.14 -11.04 0.29
CA ARG A 93 10.67 -11.29 1.66
C ARG A 93 9.64 -10.25 2.12
N LEU A 94 9.92 -8.97 1.84
CA LEU A 94 8.99 -7.91 2.17
C LEU A 94 7.72 -7.97 1.32
N LEU A 95 7.80 -8.48 0.08
CA LEU A 95 6.64 -8.73 -0.74
C LEU A 95 5.67 -9.72 -0.07
N LEU A 96 6.19 -10.81 0.50
CA LEU A 96 5.39 -11.77 1.26
C LEU A 96 4.81 -11.13 2.53
N ALA A 97 5.62 -10.40 3.30
CA ALA A 97 5.15 -9.70 4.49
C ALA A 97 4.04 -8.68 4.16
N ARG A 98 4.19 -7.94 3.05
CA ARG A 98 3.17 -7.05 2.51
C ARG A 98 1.92 -7.82 2.14
N ALA A 99 2.02 -8.94 1.44
CA ALA A 99 0.87 -9.76 1.09
C ALA A 99 0.09 -10.16 2.34
N VAL A 100 0.76 -10.72 3.34
CA VAL A 100 0.11 -11.11 4.61
C VAL A 100 -0.55 -9.91 5.28
N ILE A 101 0.17 -8.79 5.44
CA ILE A 101 -0.33 -7.63 6.18
C ILE A 101 -1.48 -6.94 5.46
N HIS A 102 -1.46 -6.81 4.13
CA HIS A 102 -2.58 -6.22 3.39
C HIS A 102 -3.84 -7.10 3.45
N ASN A 103 -3.69 -8.43 3.37
CA ASN A 103 -4.83 -9.32 3.54
C ASN A 103 -5.42 -9.23 4.95
N LEU A 104 -4.56 -9.25 5.98
CA LEU A 104 -5.01 -9.10 7.37
C LEU A 104 -5.68 -7.74 7.61
N LEU A 105 -5.11 -6.65 7.09
CA LEU A 105 -5.70 -5.31 7.17
C LEU A 105 -7.12 -5.32 6.62
N VAL A 106 -7.30 -5.83 5.39
CA VAL A 106 -8.60 -5.86 4.72
C VAL A 106 -9.60 -6.70 5.53
N LEU A 107 -9.23 -7.90 5.94
CA LEU A 107 -10.11 -8.80 6.68
C LEU A 107 -10.49 -8.23 8.05
N VAL A 108 -9.52 -7.75 8.82
CA VAL A 108 -9.74 -7.19 10.16
C VAL A 108 -10.59 -5.93 10.09
N ALA A 109 -10.29 -5.02 9.16
CA ALA A 109 -11.08 -3.80 9.01
C ALA A 109 -12.50 -4.10 8.53
N ALA A 110 -12.66 -5.00 7.55
CA ALA A 110 -13.97 -5.31 6.97
C ALA A 110 -14.89 -6.02 7.98
N TYR A 111 -14.43 -7.11 8.60
CA TYR A 111 -15.25 -7.85 9.56
C TYR A 111 -15.36 -7.13 10.91
N GLY A 112 -14.31 -6.46 11.37
CA GLY A 112 -14.36 -5.66 12.60
C GLY A 112 -15.27 -4.45 12.47
N GLY A 113 -15.20 -3.73 11.34
CA GLY A 113 -16.10 -2.62 11.03
C GLY A 113 -17.55 -3.10 10.91
N ALA A 114 -17.80 -4.19 10.18
CA ALA A 114 -19.14 -4.77 10.07
C ALA A 114 -19.70 -5.20 11.43
N THR A 115 -18.86 -5.77 12.31
CA THR A 115 -19.27 -6.11 13.67
C THR A 115 -19.72 -4.87 14.44
N ILE A 116 -18.96 -3.76 14.36
CA ILE A 116 -19.34 -2.50 15.01
C ILE A 116 -20.66 -1.97 14.44
N ASP A 117 -20.83 -1.99 13.12
CA ASP A 117 -22.07 -1.53 12.48
C ASP A 117 -23.28 -2.35 12.97
N LEU A 118 -23.18 -3.68 12.92
CA LEU A 118 -24.26 -4.58 13.33
C LEU A 118 -24.62 -4.46 14.81
N PHE A 119 -23.64 -4.25 15.70
CA PHE A 119 -23.90 -4.13 17.15
C PHE A 119 -24.37 -2.74 17.58
N SER A 120 -23.91 -1.68 16.89
CA SER A 120 -24.20 -0.29 17.30
C SER A 120 -25.19 0.44 16.39
N GLY A 121 -25.53 -0.14 15.23
CA GLY A 121 -26.29 0.52 14.17
C GLY A 121 -25.56 1.73 13.57
N SER A 122 -24.21 1.75 13.62
CA SER A 122 -23.40 2.92 13.27
C SER A 122 -22.38 2.62 12.16
N ALA A 123 -22.77 2.92 10.93
CA ALA A 123 -21.87 2.93 9.78
C ALA A 123 -20.68 3.89 9.97
N LEU A 124 -20.88 5.00 10.70
CA LEU A 124 -19.80 5.93 11.02
C LEU A 124 -18.77 5.28 11.97
N GLY A 125 -19.23 4.54 12.99
CA GLY A 125 -18.36 3.78 13.89
C GLY A 125 -17.53 2.74 13.13
N SER A 126 -18.17 2.01 12.21
CA SER A 126 -17.51 1.07 11.29
C SER A 126 -16.43 1.74 10.44
N ALA A 127 -16.75 2.90 9.84
CA ALA A 127 -15.80 3.65 9.03
C ALA A 127 -14.61 4.15 9.86
N VAL A 128 -14.85 4.72 11.05
CA VAL A 128 -13.77 5.19 11.95
C VAL A 128 -12.86 4.04 12.35
N PHE A 129 -13.42 2.88 12.69
CA PHE A 129 -12.63 1.69 13.00
C PHE A 129 -11.77 1.26 11.81
N ALA A 130 -12.34 1.20 10.61
CA ALA A 130 -11.60 0.85 9.40
C ALA A 130 -10.45 1.83 9.11
N VAL A 131 -10.66 3.14 9.30
CA VAL A 131 -9.61 4.17 9.20
C VAL A 131 -8.49 3.92 10.19
N ILE A 132 -8.82 3.67 11.46
CA ILE A 132 -7.83 3.43 12.52
C ILE A 132 -7.00 2.19 12.22
N VAL A 133 -7.63 1.08 11.85
CA VAL A 133 -6.95 -0.17 11.50
C VAL A 133 -6.04 0.03 10.29
N ALA A 134 -6.53 0.67 9.23
CA ALA A 134 -5.75 0.89 8.02
C ALA A 134 -4.55 1.83 8.26
N ALA A 135 -4.78 2.99 8.87
CA ALA A 135 -3.73 3.96 9.18
C ALA A 135 -2.71 3.39 10.16
N GLY A 136 -3.17 2.70 11.22
CA GLY A 136 -2.31 2.04 12.18
C GLY A 136 -1.45 0.96 11.55
N THR A 137 -2.03 0.12 10.69
CA THR A 137 -1.29 -0.93 9.98
C THR A 137 -0.20 -0.35 9.08
N VAL A 138 -0.55 0.68 8.29
CA VAL A 138 0.41 1.38 7.41
C VAL A 138 1.51 2.05 8.23
N TRP A 139 1.18 2.60 9.40
CA TRP A 139 2.15 3.23 10.31
C TRP A 139 3.10 2.21 10.96
N VAL A 140 2.60 1.04 11.36
CA VAL A 140 3.40 -0.03 11.99
C VAL A 140 4.26 -0.79 10.97
N PHE A 141 3.82 -0.89 9.71
CA PHE A 141 4.47 -1.73 8.70
C PHE A 141 5.98 -1.48 8.52
N PRO A 142 6.51 -0.24 8.46
CA PRO A 142 7.95 0.00 8.38
C PRO A 142 8.74 -0.66 9.51
N GLN A 143 8.21 -0.64 10.74
CA GLN A 143 8.84 -1.27 11.90
C GLN A 143 8.86 -2.80 11.77
N ILE A 144 7.79 -3.39 11.25
CA ILE A 144 7.73 -4.83 10.96
C ILE A 144 8.74 -5.18 9.87
N ALA A 145 8.83 -4.36 8.81
CA ALA A 145 9.74 -4.59 7.70
C ALA A 145 11.20 -4.58 8.17
N ASP A 146 11.58 -3.67 9.07
CA ASP A 146 12.92 -3.65 9.67
C ASP A 146 13.22 -4.98 10.39
N ARG A 147 12.26 -5.50 11.16
CA ARG A 147 12.41 -6.81 11.82
C ARG A 147 12.52 -7.97 10.83
N VAL A 148 11.69 -7.99 9.80
CA VAL A 148 11.69 -9.03 8.75
C VAL A 148 12.98 -8.99 7.93
N SER A 149 13.57 -7.81 7.74
CA SER A 149 14.80 -7.65 6.95
C SER A 149 16.03 -8.32 7.59
N VAL A 150 16.05 -8.42 8.92
CA VAL A 150 17.15 -9.03 9.70
C VAL A 150 17.03 -10.55 9.77
N LEU A 151 15.84 -11.10 9.54
CA LEU A 151 15.63 -12.55 9.61
C LEU A 151 16.42 -13.27 8.51
N PRO A 152 17.02 -14.44 8.82
CA PRO A 152 17.60 -15.28 7.78
C PRO A 152 16.51 -15.65 6.78
N PRO A 153 16.86 -15.81 5.49
CA PRO A 153 15.89 -16.24 4.49
C PRO A 153 15.17 -17.52 4.89
N TRP A 154 13.88 -17.60 4.57
CA TRP A 154 13.05 -18.76 4.87
C TRP A 154 13.58 -20.07 4.28
N TRP A 155 14.34 -20.02 3.19
CA TRP A 155 15.02 -21.17 2.60
C TRP A 155 16.26 -21.67 3.37
N GLN A 156 16.70 -20.97 4.41
CA GLN A 156 17.78 -21.38 5.31
C GLN A 156 17.28 -21.90 6.67
N TRP A 157 15.97 -21.92 6.93
CA TRP A 157 15.42 -22.31 8.24
C TRP A 157 15.48 -23.83 8.52
N GLY A 158 15.94 -24.63 7.55
CA GLY A 158 16.08 -26.09 7.67
C GLY A 158 17.52 -26.60 7.55
N GLN A 159 18.52 -25.71 7.59
CA GLN A 159 19.94 -26.06 7.75
C GLN A 159 20.36 -25.83 9.20
#